data_AF-A0A843AMK2-F1
#
_entry.id   AF-A0A843AMK2-F1
#
_cell.length_a   1.000
_cell.length_b   1.000
_cell.length_c   1.000
_cell.angle_alpha   90.00
_cell.angle_beta   90.00
_cell.angle_gamma   90.00
#
_symmetry.space_group_name_H-M   'P 1'
#
loop_
_entity.id
_entity.type
_entity.pdbx_description
1 polymer ?
#
loop_
_entity_poly.entity_id
_entity_poly.type
_entity_poly.pdbx_seq_one_letter_code
_entity_poly.pdbx_strand_id
1 'polypeptide(L)'
;MLPVLLWGFIAYLKTSDKRFKWGIISILVTISLFIMGYLPFFIQARYFYLVYFLSFILGVYLLNEIIQRKNFKNHRKTFLLFIFFFLFVVSPFITLSYNANSYGGIYELSEILRNDYQVQGNIASDSEALTSFYMSYLLDSSYGGYTNTINLDLKLETEGVDYYLVWDTNDNVHLGSYTEIKHIEGMHPRVFKKNDQ
;
A
#
# COMPACT_ATOMS: atom_id res chain seq x y z
N MET A 1 3.87 -16.05 0.68
CA MET A 1 5.04 -15.99 -0.22
C MET A 1 6.30 -16.63 0.39
N LEU A 2 6.86 -16.06 1.46
CA LEU A 2 8.16 -16.45 2.03
C LEU A 2 8.30 -17.94 2.42
N PRO A 3 7.28 -18.60 3.01
CA PRO A 3 7.36 -20.03 3.30
C PRO A 3 7.55 -20.91 2.06
N VAL A 4 6.95 -20.52 0.92
CA VAL A 4 7.09 -21.27 -0.34
C VAL A 4 8.45 -21.06 -0.97
N LEU A 5 9.02 -19.86 -0.88
CA LEU A 5 10.38 -19.60 -1.34
C LEU A 5 11.40 -20.45 -0.56
N LEU A 6 11.29 -20.47 0.77
CA LEU A 6 12.12 -21.33 1.62
C LEU A 6 11.94 -22.80 1.28
N TRP A 7 10.70 -23.25 1.09
CA TRP A 7 10.43 -24.63 0.72
C TRP A 7 11.02 -25.00 -0.64
N GLY A 8 10.91 -24.12 -1.63
CA GLY A 8 11.51 -24.28 -2.95
C GLY A 8 13.03 -24.39 -2.87
N PHE A 9 13.67 -23.51 -2.09
CA PHE A 9 15.12 -23.56 -1.89
C PHE A 9 15.57 -24.87 -1.23
N ILE A 10 14.88 -25.32 -0.17
CA ILE A 10 15.15 -26.59 0.50
C ILE A 10 14.94 -27.77 -0.47
N ALA A 11 13.87 -27.74 -1.28
CA ALA A 11 13.57 -28.80 -2.25
C ALA A 11 14.64 -28.87 -3.34
N TYR A 12 15.14 -27.72 -3.82
CA TYR A 12 16.24 -27.63 -4.79
C TYR A 12 17.53 -28.28 -4.26
N LEU A 13 17.87 -28.05 -2.98
CA LEU A 13 19.05 -28.64 -2.35
C LEU A 13 18.92 -30.14 -2.12
N LYS A 14 17.72 -30.62 -1.76
CA LYS A 14 17.49 -32.03 -1.42
C LYS A 14 17.22 -32.94 -2.60
N THR A 15 16.72 -32.42 -3.72
CA THR A 15 16.36 -33.26 -4.87
C THR A 15 17.58 -33.65 -5.71
N SER A 16 17.68 -34.93 -6.07
CA SER A 16 18.62 -35.44 -7.07
C SER A 16 18.03 -35.48 -8.49
N ASP A 17 16.70 -35.36 -8.63
CA ASP A 17 16.03 -35.36 -9.93
C ASP A 17 16.33 -34.06 -10.69
N LYS A 18 17.02 -34.19 -11.84
CA LYS A 18 17.43 -33.06 -12.69
C LYS A 18 16.24 -32.26 -13.21
N ARG A 19 15.17 -32.90 -13.67
CA ARG A 19 13.99 -32.21 -14.23
C ARG A 19 13.29 -31.41 -13.14
N PHE A 20 13.09 -32.03 -11.97
CA PHE A 20 12.48 -31.34 -10.83
C PHE A 20 13.33 -30.13 -10.41
N LYS A 21 14.64 -30.33 -10.30
CA LYS A 21 15.61 -29.29 -9.93
C LYS A 21 15.61 -28.11 -10.91
N TRP A 22 15.58 -28.40 -12.22
CA TRP A 22 15.49 -27.39 -13.27
C TRP A 22 14.22 -26.55 -13.15
N GLY A 23 13.05 -27.18 -12.96
CA GLY A 23 11.80 -26.41 -12.78
C GLY A 23 11.83 -25.47 -11.56
N ILE A 24 12.39 -25.92 -10.43
CA ILE A 24 12.53 -25.08 -9.24
C ILE A 24 13.47 -23.89 -9.51
N ILE A 25 14.67 -24.15 -10.02
CA ILE A 25 15.68 -23.10 -10.19
C ILE A 25 15.26 -22.08 -11.24
N SER A 26 14.58 -22.49 -12.31
CA SER A 26 14.04 -21.58 -13.31
C SER A 26 13.08 -20.56 -12.69
N ILE A 27 12.17 -21.01 -11.81
CA ILE A 27 11.22 -20.11 -11.14
C ILE A 27 11.94 -19.23 -10.11
N LEU A 28 12.85 -19.79 -9.31
CA LEU A 28 13.62 -19.02 -8.31
C LEU A 28 14.48 -17.93 -8.95
N VAL A 29 15.19 -18.24 -10.04
CA VAL A 29 16.00 -17.26 -10.79
C VAL A 29 15.10 -16.17 -11.36
N THR A 30 13.95 -16.54 -11.93
CA THR A 30 12.97 -15.55 -12.45
C THR A 30 12.50 -14.61 -11.33
N ILE A 31 12.18 -15.16 -10.16
CA ILE A 31 11.82 -14.37 -8.97
C ILE A 31 12.96 -13.42 -8.57
N SER A 32 14.19 -13.90 -8.50
CA SER A 32 15.36 -13.09 -8.16
C SER A 32 15.59 -11.95 -9.16
N LEU A 33 15.45 -12.21 -10.47
CA LEU A 33 15.59 -11.18 -11.50
C LEU A 33 14.54 -10.09 -11.34
N PHE A 34 13.29 -10.43 -11.03
CA PHE A 34 12.26 -9.43 -10.77
C PHE A 34 12.56 -8.62 -9.51
N ILE A 35 12.92 -9.27 -8.40
CA ILE A 35 13.28 -8.55 -7.17
C ILE A 35 14.44 -7.58 -7.42
N MET A 36 15.51 -8.06 -8.07
CA MET A 36 16.68 -7.24 -8.40
C MET A 36 16.35 -6.10 -9.36
N GLY A 37 15.49 -6.34 -10.36
CA GLY A 37 15.05 -5.33 -11.32
C GLY A 37 14.21 -4.22 -10.67
N TYR A 38 13.52 -4.51 -9.56
CA TYR A 38 12.72 -3.53 -8.83
C TYR A 38 13.49 -2.79 -7.73
N LEU A 39 14.64 -3.28 -7.26
CA LEU A 39 15.45 -2.62 -6.24
C LEU A 39 15.83 -1.15 -6.55
N PRO A 40 16.15 -0.76 -7.81
CA PRO A 40 16.48 0.62 -8.13
C PRO A 40 15.29 1.59 -8.05
N PHE A 41 14.06 1.09 -8.01
CA PHE A 41 12.84 1.89 -7.98
C PHE A 41 12.31 1.98 -6.54
N PHE A 42 11.59 3.07 -6.23
CA PHE A 42 10.93 3.22 -4.94
C PHE A 42 10.01 2.01 -4.68
N ILE A 43 10.33 1.23 -3.65
CA ILE A 43 9.74 -0.08 -3.41
C ILE A 43 8.29 0.10 -2.94
N GLN A 44 7.34 -0.08 -3.85
CA GLN A 44 5.91 -0.15 -3.53
C GLN A 44 5.41 -1.58 -3.57
N ALA A 45 4.47 -1.92 -2.68
CA ALA A 45 3.93 -3.27 -2.54
C ALA A 45 3.40 -3.85 -3.88
N ARG A 46 2.86 -2.98 -4.76
CA ARG A 46 2.36 -3.37 -6.08
C ARG A 46 3.41 -4.01 -6.99
N TYR A 47 4.69 -3.67 -6.85
CA TYR A 47 5.75 -4.25 -7.68
C TYR A 47 6.06 -5.71 -7.31
N PHE A 48 5.66 -6.15 -6.12
CA PHE A 48 5.79 -7.55 -5.70
C PHE A 48 4.62 -8.44 -6.12
N TYR A 49 3.59 -7.92 -6.81
CA TYR A 49 2.46 -8.75 -7.25
C TYR A 49 2.90 -9.86 -8.22
N LEU A 50 3.85 -9.55 -9.11
CA LEU A 50 4.41 -10.56 -10.00
C LEU A 50 5.26 -11.59 -9.25
N VAL A 51 6.05 -11.15 -8.26
CA VAL A 51 6.82 -12.04 -7.37
C VAL A 51 5.89 -12.96 -6.58
N TYR A 52 4.75 -12.43 -6.13
CA TYR A 52 3.70 -13.19 -5.45
C TYR A 52 3.11 -14.26 -6.37
N PHE A 53 2.77 -13.91 -7.61
CA PHE A 53 2.26 -14.86 -8.60
C PHE A 53 3.28 -15.96 -8.96
N LEU A 54 4.55 -15.59 -9.16
CA LEU A 54 5.61 -16.57 -9.39
C LEU A 54 5.81 -17.51 -8.19
N SER A 55 5.65 -17.00 -6.97
CA SER A 55 5.70 -17.83 -5.76
C SER A 55 4.49 -18.76 -5.65
N PHE A 56 3.32 -18.35 -6.13
CA PHE A 56 2.16 -19.23 -6.26
C PHE A 56 2.46 -20.38 -7.23
N ILE A 57 2.98 -20.08 -8.44
CA ILE A 57 3.38 -21.09 -9.42
C ILE A 57 4.41 -22.07 -8.83
N LEU A 58 5.44 -21.55 -8.15
CA LEU A 58 6.43 -22.38 -7.46
C LEU A 58 5.76 -23.33 -6.46
N GLY A 59 4.82 -22.82 -5.65
CA GLY A 59 4.12 -23.63 -4.66
C GLY A 59 3.25 -24.72 -5.27
N VAL A 60 2.49 -24.43 -6.34
CA VAL A 60 1.73 -25.44 -7.09
C VAL A 60 2.66 -26.50 -7.67
N TYR A 61 3.77 -26.08 -8.28
CA TYR A 61 4.75 -27.00 -8.86
C TYR A 61 5.34 -27.95 -7.81
N LEU A 62 5.77 -27.41 -6.66
CA LEU A 62 6.30 -28.20 -5.54
C LEU A 62 5.26 -29.19 -5.00
N LEU A 63 4.02 -28.74 -4.81
CA LEU A 63 2.93 -29.60 -4.33
C LEU A 63 2.67 -30.75 -5.29
N ASN A 64 2.53 -30.46 -6.58
CA ASN A 64 2.26 -31.46 -7.60
C ASN A 64 3.36 -32.53 -7.64
N GLU A 65 4.63 -32.10 -7.70
CA GLU A 65 5.76 -33.02 -7.76
C GLU A 65 5.88 -33.89 -6.50
N ILE A 66 5.66 -33.32 -5.31
CA ILE A 66 5.77 -34.07 -4.06
C ILE A 66 4.60 -35.05 -3.89
N ILE A 67 3.38 -34.64 -4.22
CA ILE A 67 2.20 -35.50 -4.13
C ILE A 67 2.36 -36.70 -5.06
N GLN A 68 2.81 -36.47 -6.31
CA GLN A 68 3.03 -37.54 -7.28
C GLN A 68 4.17 -38.48 -6.85
N ARG A 69 5.29 -37.95 -6.35
CA ARG A 69 6.47 -38.76 -6.01
C ARG A 69 6.35 -39.52 -4.69
N LYS A 70 5.70 -38.95 -3.69
CA LYS A 70 5.63 -39.53 -2.32
C LYS A 70 4.36 -40.33 -2.05
N ASN A 71 3.50 -40.48 -3.05
CA ASN A 71 2.24 -41.23 -2.99
C ASN A 71 1.48 -40.99 -1.66
N PHE A 72 1.26 -39.71 -1.33
CA PHE A 72 0.73 -39.34 -0.02
C PHE A 72 -0.68 -39.91 0.21
N LYS A 73 -0.94 -40.38 1.43
CA LYS A 73 -2.29 -40.70 1.90
C LYS A 73 -3.21 -39.47 1.75
N ASN A 74 -4.48 -39.71 1.39
CA ASN A 74 -5.46 -38.65 1.10
C ASN A 74 -5.50 -37.54 2.16
N HIS A 75 -5.47 -37.88 3.45
CA HIS A 75 -5.51 -36.87 4.51
C HIS A 75 -4.31 -35.89 4.50
N ARG A 76 -3.09 -36.37 4.24
CA ARG A 76 -1.89 -35.51 4.16
C ARG A 76 -1.93 -34.60 2.93
N LYS A 77 -2.45 -35.12 1.81
CA LYS A 77 -2.68 -34.35 0.59
C LYS A 77 -3.66 -33.21 0.85
N THR A 78 -4.81 -33.51 1.47
CA THR A 78 -5.81 -32.51 1.83
C THR A 78 -5.25 -31.44 2.75
N PHE A 79 -4.47 -31.84 3.77
CA PHE A 79 -3.85 -30.90 4.71
C PHE A 79 -2.88 -29.93 4.01
N LEU A 80 -2.01 -30.43 3.12
CA LEU A 80 -1.08 -29.57 2.37
C LEU A 80 -1.80 -28.60 1.42
N LEU A 81 -2.85 -29.08 0.73
CA LEU A 81 -3.67 -28.23 -0.14
C LEU A 81 -4.41 -27.15 0.66
N PHE A 82 -4.88 -27.48 1.85
CA PHE A 82 -5.54 -26.53 2.75
C PHE A 82 -4.59 -25.42 3.20
N ILE A 83 -3.37 -25.76 3.64
CA ILE A 83 -2.35 -24.76 3.98
C ILE A 83 -2.04 -23.86 2.79
N PHE A 84 -1.90 -24.45 1.59
CA PHE A 84 -1.64 -23.69 0.37
C PHE A 84 -2.78 -22.74 0.01
N PHE A 85 -4.02 -23.20 0.12
CA PHE A 85 -5.22 -22.39 -0.08
C PHE A 85 -5.26 -21.19 0.88
N PHE A 86 -4.97 -21.39 2.17
CA PHE A 86 -4.92 -20.29 3.12
C PHE A 86 -3.83 -19.27 2.79
N LEU A 87 -2.64 -19.75 2.40
CA LEU A 87 -1.50 -18.88 2.08
C LEU A 87 -1.72 -18.00 0.84
N PHE A 88 -2.41 -18.52 -0.18
CA PHE A 88 -2.50 -17.83 -1.48
C PHE A 88 -3.89 -17.34 -1.86
N VAL A 89 -4.95 -17.88 -1.26
CA VAL A 89 -6.32 -17.43 -1.52
C VAL A 89 -6.80 -16.57 -0.37
N VAL A 90 -6.82 -17.10 0.86
CA VAL A 90 -7.40 -16.40 2.02
C VAL A 90 -6.60 -15.15 2.40
N SER A 91 -5.26 -15.23 2.41
CA SER A 91 -4.42 -14.10 2.81
C SER A 91 -4.66 -12.81 2.00
N PRO A 92 -4.71 -12.83 0.64
CA PRO A 92 -5.10 -11.68 -0.15
C PRO A 92 -6.48 -11.11 0.20
N PHE A 93 -7.47 -11.95 0.47
CA PHE A 93 -8.81 -11.49 0.86
C PHE A 93 -8.80 -10.78 2.22
N ILE A 94 -8.01 -11.25 3.19
CA ILE A 94 -7.85 -10.57 4.48
C ILE A 94 -7.21 -9.18 4.26
N THR A 95 -6.14 -9.11 3.46
CA THR A 95 -5.48 -7.84 3.14
C THR A 95 -6.41 -6.89 2.40
N LEU A 96 -7.20 -7.39 1.44
CA LEU A 96 -8.16 -6.59 0.70
C LEU A 96 -9.26 -6.06 1.64
N SER A 97 -9.80 -6.92 2.50
CA SER A 97 -10.84 -6.54 3.47
C SER A 97 -10.33 -5.48 4.46
N TYR A 98 -9.11 -5.66 4.99
CA TYR A 98 -8.49 -4.68 5.89
C TYR A 98 -8.31 -3.31 5.23
N ASN A 99 -7.99 -3.29 3.92
CA ASN A 99 -7.77 -2.06 3.19
C ASN A 99 -9.02 -1.51 2.47
N ALA A 100 -10.15 -2.22 2.50
CA ALA A 100 -11.35 -1.86 1.73
C ALA A 100 -11.92 -0.50 2.15
N ASN A 101 -11.75 -0.13 3.42
CA ASN A 101 -12.20 1.14 3.99
C ASN A 101 -11.06 2.10 4.32
N SER A 102 -9.82 1.87 3.85
CA SER A 102 -8.67 2.73 4.19
C SER A 102 -8.82 4.19 3.77
N TYR A 103 -9.75 4.49 2.85
CA TYR A 103 -10.11 5.84 2.42
C TYR A 103 -11.60 6.16 2.60
N GLY A 104 -12.32 5.35 3.38
CA GLY A 104 -13.74 5.59 3.67
C GLY A 104 -13.91 6.94 4.37
N GLY A 105 -14.85 7.77 3.92
CA GLY A 105 -15.04 9.12 4.44
C GLY A 105 -14.32 10.22 3.66
N ILE A 106 -13.25 9.90 2.91
CA ILE A 106 -12.47 10.93 2.17
C ILE A 106 -13.26 11.48 1.00
N TYR A 107 -13.99 10.62 0.30
CA TYR A 107 -14.85 11.07 -0.80
C TYR A 107 -15.99 11.94 -0.25
N GLU A 108 -16.72 11.48 0.77
CA GLU A 108 -17.79 12.29 1.38
C GLU A 108 -17.27 13.62 1.92
N LEU A 109 -16.11 13.62 2.59
CA LEU A 109 -15.49 14.84 3.09
C LEU A 109 -15.05 15.77 1.95
N SER A 110 -14.48 15.25 0.87
CA SER A 110 -14.12 16.06 -0.30
C SER A 110 -15.34 16.71 -0.95
N GLU A 111 -16.48 16.02 -0.99
CA GLU A 111 -17.74 16.58 -1.48
C GLU A 111 -18.23 17.72 -0.58
N ILE A 112 -18.16 17.56 0.74
CA ILE A 112 -18.51 18.63 1.70
C ILE A 112 -17.58 19.83 1.53
N LEU A 113 -16.26 19.61 1.51
CA LEU A 113 -15.26 20.66 1.35
C LEU A 113 -15.43 21.42 0.03
N ARG A 114 -15.73 20.70 -1.07
CA ARG A 114 -15.97 21.32 -2.38
C ARG A 114 -17.28 22.10 -2.41
N ASN A 115 -18.38 21.48 -1.99
CA ASN A 115 -19.71 22.05 -2.23
C ASN A 115 -20.07 23.12 -1.18
N ASP A 116 -19.74 22.88 0.09
CA ASP A 116 -20.16 23.75 1.20
C ASP A 116 -19.11 24.82 1.54
N TYR A 117 -17.83 24.50 1.36
CA TYR A 117 -16.71 25.39 1.71
C TYR A 117 -15.92 25.91 0.51
N GLN A 118 -16.25 25.44 -0.71
CA GLN A 118 -15.61 25.87 -1.96
C GLN A 118 -14.07 25.77 -1.88
N VAL A 119 -13.57 24.69 -1.25
CA VAL A 119 -12.13 24.44 -1.14
C VAL A 119 -11.58 24.08 -2.51
N GLN A 120 -10.80 25.00 -3.09
CA GLN A 120 -10.09 24.79 -4.35
C GLN A 120 -8.82 25.64 -4.40
N GLY A 121 -7.69 25.06 -4.79
CA GLY A 121 -6.43 25.79 -4.92
C GLY A 121 -5.19 24.92 -4.73
N ASN A 122 -4.11 25.52 -4.26
CA ASN A 122 -2.89 24.81 -3.88
C ASN A 122 -3.02 24.28 -2.45
N ILE A 123 -2.90 22.97 -2.29
CA ILE A 123 -3.09 22.27 -1.02
C ILE A 123 -1.77 21.68 -0.54
N ALA A 124 -1.45 21.83 0.75
CA ALA A 124 -0.37 21.10 1.40
C ALA A 124 -0.88 20.40 2.67
N SER A 125 -0.11 19.48 3.24
CA SER A 125 -0.52 18.78 4.45
C SER A 125 0.60 18.56 5.47
N ASP A 126 0.19 18.41 6.73
CA ASP A 126 1.08 18.11 7.86
C ASP A 126 1.55 16.65 7.90
N SER A 127 0.81 15.74 7.26
CA SER A 127 0.98 14.30 7.23
C SER A 127 0.02 13.67 6.20
N GLU A 128 -0.11 12.34 6.20
CA GLU A 128 -1.02 11.58 5.30
C GLU A 128 -0.94 12.02 3.82
N ALA A 129 0.29 12.09 3.29
CA ALA A 129 0.53 12.70 1.98
C ALA A 129 -0.23 12.02 0.83
N LEU A 130 -0.39 10.70 0.87
CA LEU A 130 -1.15 9.97 -0.15
C LEU A 130 -2.65 10.29 -0.08
N THR A 131 -3.20 10.34 1.13
CA THR A 131 -4.62 10.67 1.37
C THR A 131 -4.91 12.13 0.99
N SER A 132 -4.00 13.05 1.34
CA SER A 132 -4.07 14.47 0.99
C SER A 132 -3.95 14.71 -0.52
N PHE A 133 -3.05 13.98 -1.18
CA PHE A 133 -2.94 13.98 -2.64
C PHE A 133 -4.24 13.51 -3.29
N TYR A 134 -4.80 12.39 -2.82
CA TYR A 134 -6.07 11.87 -3.33
C TYR A 134 -7.23 12.85 -3.08
N MET A 135 -7.31 13.47 -1.90
CA MET A 135 -8.30 14.50 -1.61
C MET A 135 -8.14 15.72 -2.52
N SER A 136 -6.92 16.20 -2.73
CA SER A 136 -6.65 17.33 -3.64
C SER A 136 -7.12 17.03 -5.07
N TYR A 137 -6.94 15.80 -5.54
CA TYR A 137 -7.47 15.34 -6.81
C TYR A 137 -9.01 15.41 -6.87
N LEU A 138 -9.71 15.00 -5.80
CA LEU A 138 -11.19 15.07 -5.73
C LEU A 138 -11.72 16.51 -5.66
N LEU A 139 -10.92 17.42 -5.12
CA LEU A 139 -11.19 18.86 -5.01
C LEU A 139 -10.79 19.68 -6.24
N ASP A 140 -10.34 19.04 -7.33
CA ASP A 140 -9.79 19.72 -8.52
C ASP A 140 -8.72 20.76 -8.15
N SER A 141 -7.81 20.34 -7.26
CA SER A 141 -6.81 21.17 -6.60
C SER A 141 -5.40 20.62 -6.81
N SER A 142 -4.40 21.48 -6.72
CA SER A 142 -3.00 21.07 -6.80
C SER A 142 -2.51 20.62 -5.42
N TYR A 143 -1.61 19.64 -5.37
CA TYR A 143 -1.01 19.19 -4.10
C TYR A 143 0.49 19.54 -4.08
N GLY A 144 0.86 20.48 -3.21
CA GLY A 144 2.23 20.96 -2.99
C GLY A 144 3.10 19.99 -2.17
N GLY A 145 2.48 18.99 -1.53
CA GLY A 145 3.19 17.98 -0.76
C GLY A 145 3.05 18.15 0.75
N TYR A 146 3.92 17.42 1.45
CA TYR A 146 4.00 17.39 2.90
C TYR A 146 5.00 18.44 3.40
N THR A 147 4.62 19.21 4.41
CA THR A 147 5.53 20.12 5.11
C THR A 147 5.12 20.30 6.56
N ASN A 148 6.03 20.04 7.50
CA ASN A 148 5.82 20.31 8.92
C ASN A 148 7.14 20.84 9.51
N THR A 149 7.36 22.15 9.38
CA THR A 149 8.64 22.80 9.72
C THR A 149 8.44 23.91 10.75
N ILE A 150 9.53 24.33 11.41
CA ILE A 150 9.51 25.36 12.47
C ILE A 150 8.96 26.72 11.98
N ASN A 151 9.07 27.03 10.68
CA ASN A 151 8.55 28.26 10.06
C ASN A 151 7.42 27.95 9.07
N LEU A 152 6.47 27.11 9.49
CA LEU A 152 5.39 26.60 8.64
C LEU A 152 4.62 27.70 7.92
N ASP A 153 4.19 28.75 8.64
CA ASP A 153 3.40 29.86 8.08
C ASP A 153 4.10 30.53 6.89
N LEU A 154 5.36 30.94 7.07
CA LEU A 154 6.18 31.54 6.02
C LEU A 154 6.41 30.58 4.84
N LYS A 155 6.60 29.29 5.14
CA LYS A 155 6.82 28.28 4.10
C LYS A 155 5.57 28.10 3.23
N LEU A 156 4.40 27.97 3.85
CA LEU A 156 3.13 27.85 3.15
C LEU A 156 2.84 29.09 2.31
N GLU A 157 3.12 30.29 2.83
CA GLU A 157 2.98 31.53 2.07
C GLU A 157 3.91 31.61 0.85
N THR A 158 5.20 31.29 1.05
CA THR A 158 6.21 31.34 -0.03
C THR A 158 5.96 30.32 -1.13
N GLU A 159 5.35 29.18 -0.79
CA GLU A 159 4.94 28.15 -1.75
C GLU A 159 3.55 28.41 -2.36
N GLY A 160 2.88 29.48 -1.93
CA GLY A 160 1.57 29.86 -2.45
C GLY A 160 0.49 28.82 -2.13
N VAL A 161 0.55 28.22 -0.94
CA VAL A 161 -0.48 27.28 -0.45
C VAL A 161 -1.73 28.06 -0.06
N ASP A 162 -2.88 27.67 -0.60
CA ASP A 162 -4.19 28.27 -0.32
C ASP A 162 -4.88 27.54 0.84
N TYR A 163 -4.69 26.22 0.93
CA TYR A 163 -5.27 25.39 1.99
C TYR A 163 -4.24 24.42 2.59
N TYR A 164 -4.25 24.30 3.91
CA TYR A 164 -3.38 23.40 4.66
C TYR A 164 -4.20 22.37 5.43
N LEU A 165 -3.94 21.08 5.15
CA LEU A 165 -4.62 19.96 5.79
C LEU A 165 -3.83 19.47 7.00
N VAL A 166 -4.50 19.40 8.15
CA VAL A 166 -3.93 18.92 9.41
C VAL A 166 -4.64 17.63 9.82
N TRP A 167 -3.94 16.51 9.72
CA TRP A 167 -4.45 15.19 10.11
C TRP A 167 -4.07 14.83 11.54
N ASP A 168 -2.98 15.37 12.09
CA ASP A 168 -2.63 15.09 13.48
C ASP A 168 -3.67 15.69 14.43
N THR A 169 -4.18 14.86 15.33
CA THR A 169 -5.21 15.23 16.31
C THR A 169 -4.62 15.90 17.54
N ASN A 170 -3.29 15.84 17.74
CA ASN A 170 -2.64 16.25 18.98
C ASN A 170 -2.01 17.64 18.92
N ASP A 171 -1.89 18.24 17.73
CA ASP A 171 -1.24 19.53 17.58
C ASP A 171 -2.24 20.69 17.65
N ASN A 172 -1.99 21.60 18.61
CA ASN A 172 -2.50 22.96 18.56
C ASN A 172 -1.78 23.71 17.44
N VAL A 173 -2.13 23.40 16.20
CA VAL A 173 -1.61 24.09 15.02
C VAL A 173 -2.13 25.53 15.03
N HIS A 174 -1.23 26.47 15.30
CA HIS A 174 -1.48 27.89 15.24
C HIS A 174 -0.76 28.48 14.01
N LEU A 175 -1.54 28.80 12.99
CA LEU A 175 -1.09 29.49 11.79
C LEU A 175 -1.63 30.92 11.85
N GLY A 176 -0.76 31.93 11.85
CA GLY A 176 -1.20 33.32 11.94
C GLY A 176 -1.83 33.82 10.64
N SER A 177 -1.38 33.25 9.52
CA SER A 177 -1.76 33.64 8.16
C SER A 177 -2.89 32.80 7.59
N TYR A 178 -3.36 31.81 8.36
CA TYR A 178 -4.44 30.89 7.96
C TYR A 178 -5.49 30.81 9.06
N THR A 179 -6.74 30.61 8.66
CA THR A 179 -7.87 30.37 9.57
C THR A 179 -8.46 29.00 9.31
N GLU A 180 -8.74 28.27 10.38
CA GLU A 180 -9.44 27.00 10.26
C GLU A 180 -10.85 27.25 9.71
N ILE A 181 -11.20 26.58 8.62
CA ILE A 181 -12.61 26.53 8.20
C ILE A 181 -13.38 25.79 9.29
N LYS A 182 -14.67 26.10 9.44
CA LYS A 182 -15.49 25.57 10.54
C LYS A 182 -15.25 24.07 10.73
N HIS A 183 -14.74 23.70 11.90
CA HIS A 183 -14.40 22.32 12.24
C HIS A 183 -15.63 21.43 12.03
N ILE A 184 -15.48 20.41 11.18
CA ILE A 184 -16.49 19.38 10.99
C ILE A 184 -16.24 18.33 12.07
N GLU A 185 -17.00 18.38 13.17
CA GLU A 185 -16.82 17.49 14.32
C GLU A 185 -16.74 16.01 13.88
N GLY A 186 -15.64 15.36 14.28
CA GLY A 186 -15.40 13.93 13.99
C GLY A 186 -14.83 13.63 12.61
N MET A 187 -14.53 14.64 11.79
CA MET A 187 -13.89 14.45 10.48
C MET A 187 -12.47 15.03 10.44
N HIS A 188 -11.53 14.23 9.93
CA HIS A 188 -10.17 14.63 9.60
C HIS A 188 -9.97 14.60 8.08
N PRO A 189 -9.15 15.51 7.53
CA PRO A 189 -8.30 16.47 8.22
C PRO A 189 -9.04 17.75 8.63
N ARG A 190 -8.47 18.46 9.60
CA ARG A 190 -8.80 19.88 9.83
C ARG A 190 -8.24 20.68 8.65
N VAL A 191 -8.98 21.66 8.17
CA VAL A 191 -8.62 22.41 6.96
C VAL A 191 -8.43 23.88 7.32
N PHE A 192 -7.25 24.40 7.02
CA PHE A 192 -6.88 25.80 7.26
C PHE A 192 -6.83 26.54 5.93
N LYS A 193 -7.64 27.57 5.76
CA LYS A 193 -7.66 28.43 4.58
C LYS A 193 -6.74 29.63 4.80
N LYS A 194 -5.97 30.02 3.79
CA LYS A 194 -5.18 31.26 3.82
C LYS A 194 -6.10 32.47 4.02
N ASN A 195 -5.70 33.39 4.89
CA ASN A 195 -6.45 34.61 5.13
C ASN A 195 -6.37 35.50 3.88
N ASP A 196 -7.52 36.03 3.45
CA ASP A 196 -7.58 37.04 2.40
C ASP A 196 -6.88 38.32 2.93
N GLN A 197 -5.79 38.74 2.29
CA GLN A 197 -5.07 39.99 2.60
C GLN A 197 -5.79 41.21 2.03
#